data_AF-A0A9X8YML9-F1
#
_entry.id   AF-A0A9X8YML9-F1
#
_cell.length_a   1.000
_cell.length_b   1.000
_cell.length_c   1.000
_cell.angle_alpha   90.00
_cell.angle_beta   90.00
_cell.angle_gamma   90.00
#
_symmetry.space_group_name_H-M   'P 1'
#
loop_
_entity.id
_entity.type
_entity.pdbx_description
1 polymer ?
#
loop_
_entity_poly.entity_id
_entity_poly.type
_entity_poly.pdbx_seq_one_letter_code
_entity_poly.pdbx_strand_id
1 'polypeptide(L)' 'MQVLSSLRSAKNRHPDCKVVRRRGRIYVICKSNP' A
#
# COMPACT_ATOMS: atom_id res chain seq x y z
N MET A 1 -7.37 -3.71 5.62
CA MET A 1 -5.90 -3.51 5.75
C MET A 1 -5.23 -4.87 5.94
N GLN A 2 -4.24 -5.23 5.12
CA GLN A 2 -3.51 -6.50 5.21
C GLN A 2 -2.04 -6.21 5.58
N VAL A 3 -1.48 -6.97 6.52
CA VAL A 3 -0.06 -6.89 6.89
C VAL A 3 0.71 -7.91 6.07
N LEU A 4 1.73 -7.45 5.33
CA LEU A 4 2.55 -8.29 4.48
C LEU A 4 4.02 -8.08 4.85
N SER A 5 4.83 -9.13 4.70
CA SER A 5 6.29 -9.05 4.84
C SER A 5 6.96 -8.26 3.72
N SER A 6 6.31 -8.13 2.55
CA SER A 6 6.79 -7.36 1.42
C SER A 6 5.66 -6.58 0.74
N LEU A 7 5.98 -5.35 0.31
CA LEU A 7 5.06 -4.45 -0.40
C LEU A 7 5.21 -4.51 -1.92
N ARG A 8 6.14 -5.33 -2.45
CA ARG A 8 6.49 -5.35 -3.89
C ARG A 8 5.29 -5.66 -4.79
N SER A 9 4.53 -6.70 -4.46
CA SER A 9 3.32 -7.06 -5.21
C SER A 9 2.15 -6.14 -4.85
N ALA A 10 2.06 -5.71 -3.58
CA ALA A 10 0.95 -4.89 -3.11
C ALA A 10 0.89 -3.52 -3.79
N LYS A 11 2.03 -2.89 -4.07
CA LYS A 11 2.09 -1.56 -4.72
C LYS A 11 1.75 -1.58 -6.21
N ASN A 12 1.83 -2.73 -6.87
CA ASN A 12 1.58 -2.88 -8.31
C ASN A 12 0.19 -3.47 -8.61
N ARG A 13 -0.64 -3.73 -7.59
CA ARG A 13 -1.93 -4.39 -7.75
C ARG A 13 -2.95 -3.54 -8.52
N HIS A 14 -2.85 -2.23 -8.41
CA HIS A 14 -3.73 -1.27 -9.08
C HIS A 14 -2.94 0.01 -9.40
N PRO A 15 -3.23 0.73 -10.51
CA PRO A 15 -2.57 1.98 -10.84
C PRO A 15 -2.64 3.04 -9.74
N ASP A 16 -3.73 3.07 -8.98
CA ASP A 16 -3.94 4.02 -7.89
C ASP A 16 -3.28 3.62 -6.56
N CYS A 17 -2.61 2.48 -6.50
CA CYS A 17 -1.86 2.09 -5.31
C CYS A 17 -0.68 3.06 -5.08
N LYS A 18 -0.68 3.72 -3.92
CA LYS A 18 0.37 4.66 -3.52
C LYS A 18 1.06 4.18 -2.25
N VAL A 19 2.39 4.24 -2.26
CA VAL A 19 3.21 3.99 -1.08
C VAL A 19 3.26 5.27 -0.24
N VAL A 20 2.88 5.18 1.02
CA VAL A 20 2.88 6.31 1.97
C VAL A 20 3.56 5.92 3.28
N ARG A 21 4.24 6.88 3.92
CA ARG A 21 4.73 6.74 5.29
C ARG A 21 3.75 7.39 6.26
N ARG A 22 3.26 6.63 7.24
CA ARG A 22 2.35 7.12 8.29
C ARG A 22 2.80 6.54 9.63
N ARG A 23 2.93 7.36 10.66
CA ARG A 23 3.30 6.93 12.03
C ARG A 23 4.54 6.01 12.05
N GLY A 24 5.56 6.34 11.26
CA GLY A 24 6.81 5.56 11.17
C GLY A 24 6.72 4.25 10.36
N ARG A 25 5.55 3.85 9.84
CA ARG A 25 5.36 2.62 9.06
C ARG A 25 5.05 2.94 7.60
N ILE A 26 5.46 2.02 6.70
CA ILE A 26 5.17 2.12 5.27
C ILE A 26 3.88 1.37 4.97
N TYR A 27 2.96 2.03 4.26
CA TYR A 27 1.70 1.46 3.82
C TYR A 27 1.57 1.60 2.31
N VAL A 28 0.91 0.63 1.68
CA VAL A 28 0.33 0.80 0.35
C VAL A 28 -1.14 1.12 0.55
N ILE A 29 -1.60 2.25 0.03
CA ILE A 29 -3.01 2.66 0.06
C ILE A 29 -3.55 2.73 -1.36
N CYS A 30 -4.81 2.35 -1.57
CA CYS A 30 -5.56 2.66 -2.78
C CYS A 30 -6.77 3.47 -2.34
N LYS A 31 -6.94 4.68 -2.86
CA LYS A 31 -8.07 5.55 -2.46
C LYS A 31 -9.33 5.32 -3.30
N SER A 32 -9.17 4.70 -4.48
CA SER A 32 -10.25 4.39 -5.41
C SER A 32 -10.97 3.08 -5.06
N ASN A 33 -10.24 2.13 -4.47
CA ASN A 33 -10.75 0.84 -3.99
C ASN A 33 -10.12 0.56 -2.61
N PRO A 34 -10.77 0.97 -1.50
CA PRO A 34 -10.19 0.95 -0.15
C PRO A 34 -9.96 -0.45 0.44
#